data_AF-A0A098M5T7-F1
#
_entry.id   AF-A0A098M5T7-F1
#
_cell.length_a   1.000
_cell.length_b   1.000
_cell.length_c   1.000
_cell.angle_alpha   90.00
_cell.angle_beta   90.00
_cell.angle_gamma   90.00
#
_symmetry.space_group_name_H-M   'P 1'
#
loop_
_entity.id
_entity.type
_entity.pdbx_description
1 polymer ?
#
loop_
_entity_poly.entity_id
_entity_poly.type
_entity_poly.pdbx_seq_one_letter_code
_entity_poly.pdbx_strand_id
1 'polypeptide(L)'
;MPSDIQVDSKQIGAKIGKVTYYSDVEGTYSGNFSNTYPKGTEYYSINNVDVMDAIAVKVDNNKFILANFEGRYAVKPYSWRELSPYILVIVVPLLAFIAYFINKKAYRRHP
;
A
#
# COMPACT_ATOMS: atom_id res chain seq x y z
N MET A 1 9.17 -0.78 -6.91
CA MET A 1 10.40 -1.62 -6.86
C MET A 1 11.58 -0.89 -7.52
N PRO A 2 12.86 -1.29 -7.30
CA PRO A 2 13.97 -0.86 -8.14
C PRO A 2 13.63 -1.16 -9.62
N SER A 3 13.73 -0.17 -10.49
CA SER A 3 13.61 -0.40 -11.93
C SER A 3 14.97 -0.81 -12.50
N ASP A 4 14.99 -1.47 -13.65
CA ASP A 4 16.21 -1.63 -14.45
C ASP A 4 16.41 -0.44 -15.42
N ILE A 5 15.49 0.53 -15.40
CA ILE A 5 15.51 1.70 -16.29
C ILE A 5 16.53 2.71 -15.76
N GLN A 6 17.57 2.95 -16.56
CA GLN A 6 18.54 4.01 -16.32
C GLN A 6 17.96 5.37 -16.74
N VAL A 7 18.17 6.38 -15.90
CA VAL A 7 17.82 7.78 -16.18
C VAL A 7 19.06 8.51 -16.69
N ASP A 8 18.92 9.30 -17.77
CA ASP A 8 20.02 10.10 -18.28
C ASP A 8 20.42 11.17 -17.25
N SER A 9 21.72 11.29 -17.00
CA SER A 9 22.34 12.34 -16.18
C SER A 9 21.83 13.77 -16.47
N LYS A 10 21.48 14.07 -17.74
CA LYS A 10 20.96 15.39 -18.16
C LYS A 10 19.54 15.66 -17.66
N GLN A 11 18.80 14.62 -17.29
CA GLN A 11 17.45 14.72 -16.76
C GLN A 11 17.43 14.81 -15.23
N ILE A 12 18.59 14.67 -14.58
CA ILE A 12 18.69 14.71 -13.12
C ILE A 12 18.54 16.14 -12.62
N GLY A 13 17.63 16.30 -11.66
CA GLY A 13 17.37 17.57 -10.98
C GLY A 13 18.11 17.67 -9.64
N ALA A 14 17.46 18.32 -8.68
CA ALA A 14 18.05 18.56 -7.37
C ALA A 14 18.16 17.28 -6.54
N LYS A 15 19.15 17.23 -5.65
CA LYS A 15 19.20 16.20 -4.60
C LYS A 15 18.07 16.46 -3.62
N ILE A 16 17.22 15.45 -3.41
CA ILE A 16 16.03 15.54 -2.56
C ILE A 16 16.13 14.67 -1.30
N GLY A 17 17.12 13.78 -1.21
CA GLY A 17 17.28 12.94 -0.04
C GLY A 17 18.40 11.92 -0.15
N LYS A 18 18.38 11.01 0.82
CA LYS A 18 19.23 9.81 0.85
C LYS A 18 18.61 8.72 1.73
N VAL A 19 19.05 7.48 1.55
CA VAL A 19 18.78 6.38 2.50
C VAL A 19 19.36 6.75 3.86
N THR A 20 18.52 6.76 4.89
CA THR A 20 18.94 7.00 6.28
C THR A 20 19.09 5.70 7.06
N TYR A 21 18.37 4.65 6.66
CA TYR A 21 18.39 3.35 7.31
C TYR A 21 18.27 2.22 6.29
N TYR A 22 19.11 1.19 6.43
CA TYR A 22 19.07 -0.01 5.61
C TYR A 22 18.83 -1.22 6.50
N SER A 23 17.92 -2.10 6.08
CA SER A 23 17.74 -3.44 6.65
C SER A 23 17.03 -4.33 5.64
N ASP A 24 17.50 -5.56 5.56
CA ASP A 24 16.92 -6.67 4.81
C ASP A 24 15.87 -7.44 5.62
N VAL A 25 15.67 -7.09 6.88
CA VAL A 25 14.66 -7.67 7.77
C VAL A 25 13.34 -6.91 7.61
N GLU A 26 12.23 -7.64 7.52
CA GLU A 26 10.91 -7.01 7.50
C GLU A 26 10.62 -6.33 8.84
N GLY A 27 10.17 -5.08 8.77
CA GLY A 27 9.89 -4.28 9.96
C GLY A 27 9.38 -2.89 9.63
N THR A 28 9.00 -2.16 10.66
CA THR A 28 8.66 -0.73 10.55
C THR A 28 9.87 0.09 10.96
N TYR A 29 10.38 0.89 10.04
CA TYR A 29 11.54 1.74 10.25
C TYR A 29 11.18 3.20 10.00
N SER A 30 11.75 4.10 10.79
CA SER A 30 11.59 5.55 10.62
C SER A 30 12.52 6.12 9.55
N GLY A 31 12.14 7.24 8.94
CA GLY A 31 12.96 7.95 7.96
C GLY A 31 12.95 7.30 6.58
N ASN A 32 14.00 7.54 5.80
CA ASN A 32 14.15 6.99 4.46
C ASN A 32 14.76 5.58 4.55
N PHE A 33 13.90 4.60 4.72
CA PHE A 33 14.26 3.19 4.74
C PHE A 33 14.48 2.64 3.33
N SER A 34 15.44 1.70 3.20
CA SER A 34 15.54 0.84 2.02
C SER A 34 15.96 -0.58 2.43
N ASN A 35 15.39 -1.57 1.75
CA ASN A 35 15.81 -2.97 1.81
C ASN A 35 16.72 -3.36 0.63
N THR A 36 16.94 -2.45 -0.31
CA THR A 36 17.74 -2.69 -1.51
C THR A 36 19.01 -1.85 -1.52
N TYR A 37 18.91 -0.57 -1.15
CA TYR A 37 20.00 0.38 -1.29
C TYR A 37 20.67 0.66 0.06
N PRO A 38 22.02 0.70 0.12
CA PRO A 38 22.73 0.94 1.35
C PRO A 38 22.49 2.34 1.92
N LYS A 39 22.73 2.49 3.23
CA LYS A 39 22.67 3.78 3.90
C LYS A 39 23.57 4.81 3.20
N GLY A 40 23.03 6.00 2.94
CA GLY A 40 23.72 7.08 2.24
C GLY A 40 23.45 7.17 0.74
N THR A 41 22.85 6.15 0.12
CA THR A 41 22.43 6.22 -1.30
C THR A 41 21.56 7.43 -1.53
N GLU A 42 21.91 8.23 -2.52
CA GLU A 42 21.34 9.56 -2.77
C GLU A 42 20.12 9.47 -3.69
N TYR A 43 19.13 10.32 -3.42
CA TYR A 43 17.92 10.48 -4.21
C TYR A 43 17.86 11.86 -4.85
N TYR A 44 17.43 11.90 -6.11
CA TYR A 44 17.33 13.11 -6.92
C TYR A 44 15.95 13.21 -7.55
N SER A 45 15.48 14.44 -7.78
CA SER A 45 14.33 14.65 -8.65
C SER A 45 14.71 14.38 -10.11
N ILE A 46 13.70 14.13 -10.94
CA ILE A 46 13.85 14.05 -12.39
C ILE A 46 13.17 15.28 -12.98
N ASN A 47 13.84 15.99 -13.89
CA ASN A 47 13.33 17.23 -14.47
C ASN A 47 11.98 16.97 -15.18
N ASN A 48 10.99 17.81 -14.89
CA ASN A 48 9.62 17.70 -15.40
C ASN A 48 8.85 16.43 -14.98
N VAL A 49 9.27 15.75 -13.90
CA VAL A 49 8.56 14.62 -13.30
C VAL A 49 8.24 14.95 -11.84
N ASP A 50 7.01 14.69 -11.40
CA ASP A 50 6.64 14.88 -9.99
C ASP A 50 7.35 13.84 -9.12
N VAL A 51 7.88 14.27 -7.97
CA VAL A 51 8.59 13.38 -7.03
C VAL A 51 7.67 12.33 -6.40
N MET A 52 6.35 12.55 -6.46
CA MET A 52 5.32 11.58 -6.05
C MET A 52 5.00 10.56 -7.13
N ASP A 53 5.51 10.74 -8.36
CA ASP A 53 5.39 9.75 -9.44
C ASP A 53 6.67 8.92 -9.55
N ALA A 54 7.84 9.59 -9.61
CA ALA A 54 9.13 8.91 -9.67
C ALA A 54 10.30 9.78 -9.20
N ILE A 55 11.36 9.10 -8.76
CA ILE A 55 12.64 9.71 -8.37
C ILE A 55 13.81 8.97 -9.04
N ALA A 56 14.98 9.61 -9.08
CA ALA A 56 16.22 8.99 -9.52
C ALA A 56 17.08 8.57 -8.31
N VAL A 57 17.50 7.30 -8.29
CA VAL A 57 18.40 6.74 -7.28
C VAL A 57 19.80 6.62 -7.85
N LYS A 58 20.78 7.23 -7.18
CA LYS A 58 22.18 7.18 -7.63
C LYS A 58 22.85 5.88 -7.16
N VAL A 59 23.13 4.99 -8.11
CA VAL A 59 23.74 3.68 -7.82
C VAL A 59 25.24 3.64 -8.07
N ASP A 60 25.76 4.55 -8.89
CA ASP A 60 27.19 4.71 -9.16
C ASP A 60 27.48 6.14 -9.64
N ASN A 61 28.75 6.47 -9.87
CA ASN A 61 29.19 7.69 -10.52
C ASN A 61 28.51 7.83 -11.89
N ASN A 62 27.70 8.88 -12.03
CA ASN A 62 26.88 9.17 -13.20
C ASN A 62 25.85 8.08 -13.60
N LYS A 63 25.57 7.11 -12.72
CA LYS A 63 24.53 6.10 -12.95
C LYS A 63 23.35 6.30 -12.03
N PHE A 64 22.20 6.59 -12.64
CA PHE A 64 20.94 6.84 -11.96
C PHE A 64 19.90 5.84 -12.44
N ILE A 65 19.16 5.26 -11.50
CA ILE A 65 18.09 4.31 -11.78
C ILE A 65 16.76 4.95 -11.40
N LEU A 66 15.74 4.75 -12.23
CA LEU A 66 14.37 5.19 -11.98
C LEU A 66 13.77 4.39 -10.81
N ALA A 67 13.17 5.08 -9.85
CA ALA A 67 12.35 4.47 -8.82
C ALA A 67 10.93 5.05 -8.91
N ASN A 68 9.98 4.24 -9.35
CA ASN A 68 8.57 4.62 -9.42
C ASN A 68 7.93 4.56 -8.03
N PHE A 69 7.09 5.54 -7.74
CA PHE A 69 6.27 5.54 -6.54
C PHE A 69 4.98 4.77 -6.81
N GLU A 70 4.91 3.51 -6.39
CA GLU A 70 3.73 2.65 -6.56
C GLU A 70 2.62 2.92 -5.51
N GLY A 71 2.64 4.08 -4.87
CA GLY A 71 1.70 4.48 -3.83
C GLY A 71 2.12 4.09 -2.40
N ARG A 72 1.50 4.74 -1.41
CA ARG A 72 1.53 4.27 -0.02
C ARG A 72 0.86 2.90 0.01
N TYR A 73 1.53 1.87 0.56
CA TYR A 73 0.99 0.51 0.78
C TYR A 73 -0.54 0.53 0.78
N ALA A 74 -1.13 0.22 -0.37
CA ALA A 74 -2.57 0.22 -0.50
C ALA A 74 -3.04 -0.93 0.38
N VAL A 75 -3.62 -0.62 1.54
CA VAL A 75 -4.54 -1.54 2.20
C VAL A 75 -5.53 -1.89 1.10
N LYS A 76 -5.46 -3.12 0.57
CA LYS A 76 -6.39 -3.56 -0.46
C LYS A 76 -7.79 -3.35 0.13
N PRO A 77 -8.64 -2.46 -0.40
CA PRO A 77 -9.98 -2.34 0.12
C PRO A 77 -10.65 -3.69 -0.09
N TYR A 78 -11.15 -4.31 0.98
CA TYR A 78 -11.89 -5.56 0.89
C TYR A 78 -12.97 -5.41 -0.18
N SER A 79 -12.90 -6.24 -1.22
CA SER A 79 -13.88 -6.23 -2.29
C SER A 79 -15.21 -6.79 -1.77
N TRP A 80 -16.33 -6.13 -2.06
CA TRP A 80 -17.68 -6.61 -1.73
C TRP A 80 -17.94 -8.05 -2.22
N ARG A 81 -17.24 -8.50 -3.27
CA ARG A 81 -17.31 -9.90 -3.75
C ARG A 81 -16.69 -10.90 -2.76
N GLU A 82 -15.62 -10.52 -2.06
CA GLU A 82 -14.92 -11.40 -1.10
C GLU A 82 -15.67 -11.50 0.24
N LEU A 83 -16.44 -10.47 0.61
CA LEU A 83 -17.28 -10.47 1.81
C LEU A 83 -18.67 -11.10 1.60
N SER A 84 -19.10 -11.25 0.34
CA SER A 84 -20.44 -11.74 -0.02
C SER A 84 -20.86 -13.08 0.61
N PRO A 85 -20.02 -14.13 0.75
CA PRO A 85 -20.48 -15.38 1.34
C PRO A 85 -20.73 -15.27 2.86
N TYR A 86 -19.99 -14.42 3.56
CA TYR A 86 -20.10 -14.27 5.01
C TYR A 86 -21.34 -13.46 5.41
N ILE A 87 -21.73 -12.47 4.61
CA ILE A 87 -22.94 -11.67 4.85
C ILE A 87 -24.19 -12.56 4.80
N LEU A 88 -24.26 -13.52 3.87
CA LEU A 88 -25.40 -14.44 3.77
C LEU A 88 -25.52 -15.37 4.98
N VAL A 89 -24.38 -15.84 5.50
CA VAL A 89 -24.34 -16.72 6.69
C VAL A 89 -24.73 -15.98 7.97
N ILE A 90 -24.55 -14.66 8.05
CA ILE A 90 -24.95 -13.87 9.23
C ILE A 90 -26.39 -13.35 9.11
N VAL A 91 -26.79 -12.84 7.94
CA VAL A 91 -28.09 -12.19 7.76
C VAL A 91 -29.24 -13.20 7.79
N VAL A 92 -29.10 -14.36 7.15
CA VAL A 92 -30.17 -15.37 7.09
C VAL A 92 -30.57 -15.92 8.47
N PRO A 93 -29.64 -16.38 9.34
CA PRO A 93 -30.01 -16.85 10.67
C PRO A 93 -30.49 -15.71 11.57
N LEU A 94 -29.99 -14.47 11.41
CA LEU A 94 -30.49 -13.33 12.17
C LEU A 94 -31.96 -13.01 11.82
N LEU A 95 -32.31 -13.05 10.53
CA LEU A 95 -33.69 -12.87 10.08
C LEU A 95 -34.60 -14.02 10.55
N ALA A 96 -34.12 -15.27 10.46
CA ALA A 96 -34.85 -16.44 10.97
C ALA A 96 -35.08 -16.36 12.49
N PHE A 97 -34.07 -15.90 13.24
CA PHE A 97 -34.15 -15.67 14.68
C PHE A 97 -35.20 -14.59 15.01
N ILE A 98 -35.13 -13.43 14.35
CA ILE A 98 -36.12 -12.35 14.55
C ILE A 98 -37.54 -12.84 14.22
N ALA A 99 -37.73 -13.51 13.08
CA ALA A 99 -39.02 -14.07 12.69
C ALA A 99 -39.54 -15.10 13.70
N TYR A 100 -38.68 -15.99 14.20
CA TYR A 100 -39.02 -16.95 15.25
C TYR A 100 -39.56 -16.27 16.51
N PHE A 101 -38.91 -15.18 16.97
CA PHE A 101 -39.35 -14.46 18.16
C PHE A 101 -40.64 -13.64 17.94
N ILE A 102 -40.83 -13.07 16.75
CA ILE A 102 -42.09 -12.38 16.39
C ILE A 102 -43.25 -13.39 16.38
N ASN A 103 -43.07 -14.55 15.73
CA ASN A 103 -44.09 -15.60 15.65
C ASN A 103 -44.40 -16.23 17.02
N LYS A 104 -43.39 -16.41 17.87
CA LYS A 104 -43.57 -16.87 19.26
C LYS A 104 -44.37 -15.87 20.11
N LYS A 105 -44.16 -14.57 19.89
CA LYS A 105 -44.93 -13.51 20.57
C LYS A 105 -46.38 -13.45 20.06
N ALA A 106 -46.63 -13.73 18.79
CA ALA A 106 -47.96 -13.79 18.20
C ALA A 106 -48.77 -15.01 18.70
N TYR A 107 -48.16 -16.20 18.79
CA TYR A 107 -48.84 -17.42 19.25
C TYR A 107 -49.29 -17.34 20.73
N ARG A 108 -48.56 -16.59 21.58
CA ARG A 108 -48.91 -16.37 22.99
C ARG A 108 -50.05 -15.36 23.20
N ARG A 109 -50.57 -14.72 22.14
CA ARG A 109 -51.64 -13.71 22.21
C ARG A 109 -53.02 -14.22 21.79
N HIS A 110 -53.13 -15.49 21.39
CA HIS A 110 -54.42 -16.15 21.17
C HIS A 110 -54.69 -17.15 22.31
N PRO A 111 -55.46 -16.76 23.34
CA PRO A 111 -56.16 -17.69 24.23
C PRO A 111 -57.37 -18.33 23.53
#